data_AF-A0A0G1NLE2-F1
#
_entry.id   AF-A0A0G1NLE2-F1
#
_cell.length_a   1.000
_cell.length_b   1.000
_cell.length_c   1.000
_cell.angle_alpha   90.00
_cell.angle_beta   90.00
_cell.angle_gamma   90.00
#
_symmetry.space_group_name_H-M   'P 1'
#
loop_
_entity.id
_entity.type
_entity.pdbx_description
1 polymer ?
#
loop_
_entity_poly.entity_id
_entity_poly.type
_entity_poly.pdbx_seq_one_letter_code
_entity_poly.pdbx_strand_id
1 'polypeptide(L)'
;MVAWIIAVAEKADVPKVLKMCLVHDVAESRVGDIAFMHREYVTRHEELAEAHVFQNTILEKEVAALLKEYAERKSLEAKIVKDADNMDVDLELKELARIGDSAAIGMQKDHRSTIRAKKLYTKTAKRMWDEIQKTDPNAWHKALTNAWIKNSKAAK
;
A
#
# COMPACT_ATOMS: atom_id res chain seq x y z
N MET A 1 6.38 0.33 4.51
CA MET A 1 7.09 1.62 4.67
C MET A 1 6.21 2.84 4.37
N VAL A 2 5.44 2.82 3.28
CA VAL A 2 4.53 3.91 2.88
C VAL A 2 3.60 4.34 4.03
N ALA A 3 2.92 3.38 4.68
CA ALA A 3 2.04 3.66 5.82
C ALA A 3 2.75 4.38 6.98
N TRP A 4 4.00 4.01 7.26
CA TRP A 4 4.79 4.64 8.32
C TRP A 4 5.09 6.11 7.99
N ILE A 5 5.48 6.40 6.75
CA ILE A 5 5.71 7.79 6.29
C ILE A 5 4.44 8.63 6.48
N ILE A 6 3.29 8.11 6.04
CA ILE A 6 2.00 8.79 6.19
C ILE A 6 1.65 8.95 7.67
N ALA A 7 1.86 7.92 8.51
CA ALA A 7 1.57 7.96 9.93
C ALA A 7 2.36 9.04 10.67
N VAL A 8 3.65 9.19 10.38
CA VAL A 8 4.48 10.26 10.95
C VAL A 8 3.98 11.63 10.51
N ALA A 9 3.66 11.79 9.22
CA ALA A 9 3.18 13.06 8.67
C ALA A 9 1.80 13.48 9.21
N GLU A 10 0.90 12.51 9.41
CA GLU A 10 -0.45 12.72 9.95
C GLU A 10 -0.50 12.65 11.48
N LYS A 11 0.65 12.42 12.15
CA LYS A 11 0.78 12.28 13.62
C LYS A 11 -0.11 11.20 14.22
N ALA A 12 -0.24 10.08 13.52
CA ALA A 12 -1.00 8.91 13.97
C ALA A 12 -0.20 8.02 14.93
N ASP A 13 -0.87 7.04 15.56
CA ASP A 13 -0.22 6.00 16.37
C ASP A 13 0.60 5.06 15.46
N VAL A 14 1.91 5.33 15.36
CA VAL A 14 2.84 4.56 14.52
C VAL A 14 2.87 3.07 14.89
N PRO A 15 3.06 2.67 16.17
CA PRO A 15 2.98 1.26 16.55
C PRO A 15 1.70 0.57 16.09
N LYS A 16 0.53 1.21 16.26
CA LYS A 16 -0.73 0.63 15.79
C LYS A 16 -0.79 0.49 14.27
N VAL A 17 -0.40 1.53 13.51
CA VAL A 17 -0.35 1.49 12.04
C VAL A 17 0.52 0.33 11.58
N LEU A 18 1.71 0.17 12.16
CA LEU A 18 2.63 -0.91 11.80
C LEU A 18 2.04 -2.29 12.10
N LYS A 19 1.45 -2.49 13.28
CA LYS A 19 0.77 -3.76 13.62
C LYS A 19 -0.36 -4.07 12.66
N MET A 20 -1.18 -3.06 12.31
CA MET A 20 -2.28 -3.22 11.37
C MET A 20 -1.78 -3.55 9.96
N CYS A 21 -0.71 -2.89 9.47
CA CYS A 21 -0.07 -3.26 8.21
C CYS A 21 0.37 -4.72 8.16
N LEU A 22 0.88 -5.28 9.27
CA LEU A 22 1.37 -6.67 9.30
C LEU A 22 0.25 -7.70 9.11
N VAL A 23 -0.99 -7.35 9.46
CA VAL A 23 -2.10 -8.33 9.52
C VAL A 23 -3.24 -8.03 8.55
N HIS A 24 -3.30 -6.85 7.94
CA HIS A 24 -4.49 -6.40 7.21
C HIS A 24 -4.96 -7.32 6.07
N ASP A 25 -4.03 -8.02 5.41
CA ASP A 25 -4.31 -9.00 4.34
C ASP A 25 -4.01 -10.45 4.78
N VAL A 26 -3.97 -10.71 6.09
CA VAL A 26 -3.64 -12.05 6.60
C VAL A 26 -4.63 -13.13 6.14
N ALA A 27 -5.88 -12.74 5.85
CA ALA A 27 -6.90 -13.63 5.29
C ALA A 27 -6.44 -14.27 3.97
N GLU A 28 -5.63 -13.56 3.17
CA GLU A 28 -5.18 -13.97 1.85
C GLU A 28 -4.25 -15.19 1.89
N SER A 29 -3.64 -15.46 3.05
CA SER A 29 -2.89 -16.70 3.29
C SER A 29 -3.74 -17.98 3.15
N ARG A 30 -5.07 -17.86 3.20
CA ARG A 30 -6.00 -19.00 3.12
C ARG A 30 -7.02 -18.88 2.01
N VAL A 31 -7.53 -17.67 1.76
CA VAL A 31 -8.52 -17.44 0.69
C VAL A 31 -7.86 -17.05 -0.64
N GLY A 32 -6.54 -16.90 -0.66
CA GLY A 32 -5.78 -16.38 -1.78
C GLY A 32 -5.91 -14.86 -1.94
N ASP A 33 -4.93 -14.28 -2.63
CA ASP A 33 -5.08 -12.98 -3.26
C ASP A 33 -5.91 -13.16 -4.54
N ILE A 34 -7.10 -12.58 -4.55
CA ILE A 34 -8.02 -12.70 -5.67
C ILE A 34 -7.88 -11.50 -6.61
N ALA A 35 -7.36 -11.78 -7.80
CA ALA A 35 -7.36 -10.85 -8.91
C ALA A 35 -8.76 -10.25 -9.16
N PHE A 36 -8.80 -9.01 -9.65
CA PHE A 36 -10.03 -8.26 -9.86
C PHE A 36 -11.12 -9.05 -10.63
N MET A 37 -10.72 -9.82 -11.66
CA MET A 37 -11.65 -10.63 -12.46
C MET A 37 -12.31 -11.76 -11.68
N HIS A 38 -11.66 -12.30 -10.64
CA HIS A 38 -12.20 -13.40 -9.84
C HIS A 38 -13.30 -12.94 -8.87
N ARG A 39 -13.42 -11.63 -8.62
CA ARG A 39 -14.41 -11.07 -7.68
C ARG A 39 -15.86 -11.34 -8.08
N GLU A 40 -16.13 -11.58 -9.36
CA GLU A 40 -17.46 -11.92 -9.87
C GLU A 40 -17.81 -13.41 -9.66
N TYR A 41 -16.80 -14.26 -9.47
CA TYR A 41 -16.95 -15.72 -9.52
C TYR A 41 -16.64 -16.41 -8.19
N VAL A 42 -16.05 -15.70 -7.22
CA VAL A 42 -15.57 -16.26 -5.96
C VAL A 42 -16.21 -15.55 -4.78
N THR A 43 -16.76 -16.32 -3.84
CA THR A 43 -17.14 -15.82 -2.51
C THR A 43 -15.99 -16.07 -1.54
N ARG A 44 -15.47 -15.01 -0.91
CA ARG A 44 -14.43 -15.12 0.12
C ARG A 44 -15.04 -15.25 1.50
N HIS A 45 -14.47 -16.12 2.34
CA HIS A 45 -14.78 -16.20 3.76
C HIS A 45 -13.64 -15.55 4.57
N GLU A 46 -13.39 -14.26 4.37
CA GLU A 46 -12.26 -13.53 4.99
C GLU A 46 -12.34 -13.57 6.51
N GLU A 47 -13.49 -13.23 7.12
CA GLU A 47 -13.65 -13.25 8.57
C GLU A 47 -13.38 -14.64 9.19
N LEU A 48 -13.76 -15.71 8.48
CA LEU A 48 -13.47 -17.08 8.90
C LEU A 48 -11.96 -17.37 8.82
N ALA A 49 -11.32 -16.93 7.73
CA ALA A 49 -9.89 -17.10 7.54
C ALA A 49 -9.10 -16.34 8.62
N GLU A 50 -9.43 -15.07 8.86
CA GLU A 50 -8.85 -14.23 9.90
C GLU A 50 -8.95 -14.86 11.29
N ALA A 51 -10.16 -15.29 11.67
CA ALA A 51 -10.40 -15.95 12.95
C ALA A 51 -9.56 -17.22 13.09
N HIS A 52 -9.58 -18.08 12.07
CA HIS A 52 -8.86 -19.34 12.12
C HIS A 52 -7.32 -19.17 12.03
N VAL A 53 -6.77 -18.04 11.55
CA VAL A 53 -5.30 -17.83 11.51
C VAL A 53 -4.74 -17.67 12.91
N PHE A 54 -5.46 -16.95 13.78
CA PHE A 54 -4.97 -16.62 15.12
C PHE A 54 -5.67 -17.40 16.24
N GLN A 55 -6.57 -18.31 15.90
CA GLN A 55 -7.30 -19.13 16.87
C GLN A 55 -6.35 -19.86 17.84
N ASN A 56 -6.62 -19.74 19.13
CA ASN A 56 -5.84 -20.32 20.22
C ASN A 56 -4.39 -19.80 20.31
N THR A 57 -4.11 -18.63 19.73
CA THR A 57 -2.79 -17.97 19.85
C THR A 57 -2.84 -16.81 20.83
N ILE A 58 -1.67 -16.39 21.32
CA ILE A 58 -1.55 -15.20 22.18
C ILE A 58 -1.98 -13.89 21.48
N LEU A 59 -2.04 -13.90 20.13
CA LEU A 59 -2.36 -12.73 19.31
C LEU A 59 -3.85 -12.62 18.98
N GLU A 60 -4.66 -13.65 19.27
CA GLU A 60 -6.06 -13.77 18.83
C GLU A 60 -6.88 -12.50 19.10
N LYS A 61 -6.88 -12.03 20.35
CA LYS A 61 -7.68 -10.88 20.77
C LYS A 61 -7.19 -9.56 20.17
N GLU A 62 -5.87 -9.36 20.14
CA GLU A 62 -5.28 -8.12 19.63
C GLU A 62 -5.49 -8.00 18.13
N VAL A 63 -5.22 -9.08 17.38
CA VAL A 63 -5.35 -9.07 15.93
C VAL A 63 -6.81 -8.99 15.49
N ALA A 64 -7.74 -9.69 16.16
CA ALA A 64 -9.16 -9.54 15.88
C ALA A 64 -9.65 -8.09 16.08
N ALA A 65 -9.16 -7.40 17.11
CA ALA A 65 -9.48 -5.99 17.32
C ALA A 65 -8.88 -5.09 16.23
N LEU A 66 -7.63 -5.33 15.82
CA LEU A 66 -6.97 -4.58 14.74
C LEU A 66 -7.66 -4.79 13.39
N LEU A 67 -8.02 -6.03 13.03
CA LEU A 67 -8.69 -6.36 11.78
C LEU A 67 -10.09 -5.75 11.72
N LYS A 68 -10.84 -5.80 12.83
CA LYS A 68 -12.13 -5.11 12.93
C LYS A 68 -11.97 -3.59 12.79
N GLU A 69 -11.02 -2.99 13.50
CA GLU A 69 -10.74 -1.55 13.39
C GLU A 69 -10.36 -1.16 11.96
N TYR A 70 -9.51 -1.97 11.32
CA TYR A 70 -9.17 -1.84 9.92
C TYR A 70 -10.46 -1.85 9.10
N ALA A 71 -11.22 -2.94 9.09
CA ALA A 71 -12.41 -3.15 8.27
C ALA A 71 -13.45 -2.02 8.37
N GLU A 72 -13.66 -1.46 9.57
CA GLU A 72 -14.60 -0.36 9.78
C GLU A 72 -14.15 0.96 9.11
N ARG A 73 -12.85 1.15 8.84
CA ARG A 73 -12.28 2.33 8.18
C ARG A 73 -12.65 3.67 8.85
N LYS A 74 -12.86 3.67 10.17
CA LYS A 74 -13.22 4.88 10.93
C LYS A 74 -12.01 5.62 11.49
N SER A 75 -11.07 4.88 12.08
CA SER A 75 -9.86 5.46 12.69
C SER A 75 -8.91 6.05 11.65
N LEU A 76 -8.04 6.96 12.12
CA LEU A 76 -7.01 7.54 11.26
C LEU A 76 -6.02 6.45 10.82
N GLU A 77 -5.66 5.54 11.73
CA GLU A 77 -4.74 4.44 11.49
C GLU A 77 -5.27 3.48 10.41
N ALA A 78 -6.53 3.07 10.50
CA ALA A 78 -7.17 2.22 9.48
C ALA A 78 -7.19 2.88 8.08
N LYS A 79 -7.43 4.19 8.03
CA LYS A 79 -7.39 4.98 6.80
C LYS A 79 -5.98 5.08 6.24
N ILE A 80 -4.97 5.26 7.09
CA ILE A 80 -3.55 5.31 6.69
C ILE A 80 -3.10 3.98 6.09
N VAL A 81 -3.45 2.85 6.73
CA VAL A 81 -3.10 1.53 6.19
C VAL A 81 -3.77 1.33 4.83
N LYS A 82 -5.05 1.71 4.68
CA LYS A 82 -5.74 1.60 3.39
C LYS A 82 -5.21 2.56 2.33
N ASP A 83 -4.76 3.75 2.71
CA ASP A 83 -4.09 4.69 1.81
C ASP A 83 -2.77 4.09 1.29
N ALA A 84 -1.99 3.49 2.19
CA ALA A 84 -0.72 2.87 1.85
C ALA A 84 -0.89 1.65 0.93
N ASP A 85 -1.85 0.77 1.22
CA ASP A 85 -2.22 -0.37 0.37
C ASP A 85 -2.58 0.08 -1.06
N ASN A 86 -3.46 1.08 -1.20
CA ASN A 86 -3.76 1.62 -2.52
C ASN A 86 -2.52 2.21 -3.22
N MET A 87 -1.65 2.89 -2.47
CA MET A 87 -0.50 3.58 -3.02
C MET A 87 0.64 2.64 -3.42
N ASP A 88 0.71 1.45 -2.83
CA ASP A 88 1.66 0.40 -3.25
C ASP A 88 1.42 0.02 -4.72
N VAL A 89 0.14 -0.15 -5.09
CA VAL A 89 -0.27 -0.39 -6.49
C VAL A 89 0.09 0.79 -7.40
N ASP A 90 -0.03 2.04 -6.94
CA ASP A 90 0.34 3.21 -7.76
C ASP A 90 1.84 3.26 -8.06
N LEU A 91 2.67 2.86 -7.10
CA LEU A 91 4.13 2.78 -7.25
C LEU A 91 4.50 1.69 -8.25
N GLU A 92 3.95 0.48 -8.09
CA GLU A 92 4.19 -0.64 -9.02
C GLU A 92 3.77 -0.29 -10.45
N LEU A 93 2.56 0.28 -10.62
CA LEU A 93 2.09 0.71 -11.93
C LEU A 93 3.01 1.76 -12.56
N LYS A 94 3.65 2.63 -11.75
CA LYS A 94 4.57 3.66 -12.26
C LYS A 94 5.87 3.04 -12.75
N GLU A 95 6.37 2.02 -12.08
CA GLU A 95 7.54 1.26 -12.51
C GLU A 95 7.26 0.45 -13.78
N LEU A 96 6.11 -0.22 -13.85
CA LEU A 96 5.68 -0.97 -15.04
C LEU A 96 5.44 -0.07 -16.25
N ALA A 97 4.74 1.05 -16.06
CA ALA A 97 4.52 2.02 -17.13
C ALA A 97 5.84 2.60 -17.68
N ARG A 98 6.85 2.74 -16.81
CA ARG A 98 8.17 3.26 -17.17
C ARG A 98 8.96 2.31 -18.07
N ILE A 99 8.76 0.99 -17.94
CA ILE A 99 9.37 -0.02 -18.82
C ILE A 99 8.52 -0.32 -20.06
N GLY A 100 7.39 0.37 -20.24
CA GLY A 100 6.55 0.31 -21.43
C GLY A 100 5.38 -0.67 -21.34
N ASP A 101 4.99 -1.12 -20.15
CA ASP A 101 3.81 -1.96 -19.97
C ASP A 101 2.54 -1.16 -20.33
N SER A 102 1.87 -1.56 -21.41
CA SER A 102 0.70 -0.86 -21.93
C SER A 102 -0.53 -0.99 -21.04
N ALA A 103 -0.67 -2.10 -20.30
CA ALA A 103 -1.76 -2.31 -19.36
C ALA A 103 -1.59 -1.39 -18.14
N ALA A 104 -0.36 -1.26 -17.63
CA ALA A 104 -0.05 -0.34 -16.54
C ALA A 104 -0.31 1.13 -16.95
N ILE A 105 0.13 1.53 -18.14
CA ILE A 105 -0.13 2.87 -18.70
C ILE A 105 -1.64 3.13 -18.80
N GLY A 106 -2.41 2.16 -19.32
CA GLY A 106 -3.86 2.25 -19.40
C GLY A 106 -4.52 2.38 -18.03
N MET A 107 -4.17 1.50 -17.08
CA MET A 107 -4.72 1.53 -15.72
C MET A 107 -4.46 2.85 -15.00
N GLN A 108 -3.24 3.42 -15.12
CA GLN A 108 -2.91 4.72 -14.54
C GLN A 108 -3.81 5.83 -15.08
N LYS A 109 -4.02 5.86 -16.41
CA LYS A 109 -4.84 6.87 -17.08
C LYS A 109 -6.32 6.72 -16.73
N ASP A 110 -6.83 5.50 -16.76
CA ASP A 110 -8.27 5.26 -16.81
C ASP A 110 -8.89 5.03 -15.42
N HIS A 111 -8.14 4.46 -14.47
CA HIS A 111 -8.70 4.00 -13.19
C HIS A 111 -8.10 4.71 -11.97
N ARG A 112 -6.79 4.99 -11.97
CA ARG A 112 -6.10 5.43 -10.73
C ARG A 112 -6.51 6.83 -10.27
N SER A 113 -6.93 7.72 -11.17
CA SER A 113 -7.51 9.03 -10.81
C SER A 113 -8.79 8.91 -9.97
N THR A 114 -9.57 7.84 -10.16
CA THR A 114 -10.76 7.55 -9.34
C THR A 114 -10.36 7.08 -7.94
N ILE A 115 -9.30 6.26 -7.83
CA ILE A 115 -8.75 5.82 -6.54
C ILE A 115 -8.25 7.01 -5.73
N ARG A 116 -7.48 7.91 -6.37
CA ARG A 116 -7.11 9.21 -5.80
C ARG A 116 -8.34 9.88 -5.19
N ALA A 117 -9.36 10.13 -6.02
CA ALA A 117 -10.46 11.00 -5.63
C ALA A 117 -11.37 10.38 -4.55
N LYS A 118 -11.63 9.07 -4.62
CA LYS A 118 -12.69 8.41 -3.84
C LYS A 118 -12.18 7.44 -2.78
N LYS A 119 -10.94 6.97 -2.88
CA LYS A 119 -10.41 5.88 -2.05
C LYS A 119 -9.22 6.27 -1.19
N LEU A 120 -8.56 7.41 -1.49
CA LEU A 120 -7.58 7.99 -0.58
C LEU A 120 -8.25 8.89 0.47
N TYR A 121 -7.85 8.71 1.72
CA TYR A 121 -8.45 9.35 2.89
C TYR A 121 -7.64 10.56 3.34
N THR A 122 -6.35 10.38 3.59
CA THR A 122 -5.49 11.40 4.23
C THR A 122 -5.03 12.47 3.24
N LYS A 123 -4.71 13.66 3.77
CA LYS A 123 -4.13 14.74 2.96
C LYS A 123 -2.73 14.35 2.47
N THR A 124 -1.96 13.66 3.29
CA THR A 124 -0.62 13.20 2.93
C THR A 124 -0.63 12.17 1.82
N ALA A 125 -1.47 11.13 1.90
CA ALA A 125 -1.57 10.14 0.82
C ALA A 125 -1.99 10.80 -0.49
N LYS A 126 -2.92 11.75 -0.42
CA LYS A 126 -3.32 12.54 -1.58
C LYS A 126 -2.14 13.30 -2.20
N ARG A 127 -1.40 14.07 -1.42
CA ARG A 127 -0.22 14.78 -1.95
C ARG A 127 0.82 13.81 -2.54
N MET A 128 1.09 12.71 -1.84
CA MET A 128 2.03 11.68 -2.32
C MET A 128 1.61 11.11 -3.67
N TRP A 129 0.32 10.78 -3.84
CA TRP A 129 -0.20 10.29 -5.11
C TRP A 129 0.04 11.29 -6.26
N ASP A 130 -0.23 12.58 -6.04
CA ASP A 130 -0.05 13.62 -7.06
C ASP A 130 1.42 13.75 -7.50
N GLU A 131 2.36 13.55 -6.57
CA GLU A 131 3.79 13.60 -6.84
C GLU A 131 4.31 12.33 -7.52
N ILE A 132 3.79 11.15 -7.17
CA ILE A 132 4.12 9.88 -7.85
C ILE A 132 3.83 9.98 -9.34
N GLN A 133 2.70 10.59 -9.73
CA GLN A 133 2.33 10.71 -11.14
C GLN A 133 3.35 11.51 -11.95
N LYS A 134 4.02 12.50 -11.33
CA LYS A 134 4.96 13.40 -12.00
C LYS A 134 6.41 12.93 -11.94
N THR A 135 6.71 11.94 -11.08
CA THR A 135 8.08 11.54 -10.77
C THR A 135 8.56 10.42 -11.71
N ASP A 136 9.83 10.47 -12.14
CA ASP A 136 10.51 9.32 -12.74
C ASP A 136 11.02 8.40 -11.61
N PRO A 137 10.57 7.13 -11.53
CA PRO A 137 11.03 6.21 -10.47
C PRO A 137 12.54 6.07 -10.39
N ASN A 138 13.26 6.28 -11.50
CA ASN A 138 14.72 6.20 -11.56
C ASN A 138 15.44 7.51 -11.24
N ALA A 139 14.73 8.57 -10.88
CA ALA A 139 15.33 9.89 -10.63
C ALA A 139 16.39 9.84 -9.53
N TRP A 140 16.14 9.09 -8.45
CA TRP A 140 17.08 8.94 -7.33
C TRP A 140 18.38 8.26 -7.77
N HIS A 141 18.29 7.16 -8.53
CA HIS A 141 19.46 6.44 -9.01
C HIS A 141 20.26 7.29 -10.00
N LYS A 142 19.60 7.98 -10.93
CA LYS A 142 20.26 8.91 -11.88
C LYS A 142 21.04 10.01 -11.16
N ALA A 143 20.49 10.58 -10.09
CA ALA A 143 21.18 11.58 -9.28
C ALA A 143 22.46 11.00 -8.64
N LEU A 144 22.39 9.78 -8.12
CA LEU A 144 23.55 9.08 -7.55
C LEU A 144 24.59 8.71 -8.60
N THR A 145 24.18 8.21 -9.78
CA THR A 145 25.10 7.91 -10.88
C THR A 145 25.86 9.16 -11.32
N ASN A 146 25.15 10.29 -11.47
CA ASN A 146 25.76 11.57 -11.83
C ASN A 146 26.75 12.06 -10.76
N ALA A 147 26.46 11.82 -9.48
CA ALA A 147 27.38 12.13 -8.38
C ALA A 147 28.60 11.19 -8.36
N TRP A 148 28.41 9.90 -8.61
CA TRP A 148 29.48 8.90 -8.67
C TRP A 148 30.47 9.17 -9.81
N ILE A 149 29.98 9.48 -11.02
CA ILE A 149 30.83 9.84 -12.17
C ILE A 149 31.76 11.02 -11.85
N LYS A 150 31.30 11.97 -11.03
CA LYS A 150 32.07 13.15 -10.63
C LYS A 150 33.03 12.90 -9.47
N ASN A 151 32.89 11.78 -8.77
CA ASN A 151 33.67 11.48 -7.58
C ASN A 151 34.85 10.55 -7.90
N SER A 152 36.03 11.14 -8.09
CA SER A 152 37.27 10.41 -8.41
C SER A 152 37.78 9.49 -7.29
N LYS A 153 37.19 9.55 -6.10
CA LYS A 153 37.51 8.68 -4.95
C LYS A 153 36.42 7.65 -4.66
N ALA A 154 35.36 7.59 -5.46
CA ALA A 154 34.32 6.59 -5.27
C ALA A 154 34.85 5.17 -5.48
N ALA A 155 34.26 4.21 -4.78
CA ALA A 155 34.53 2.80 -4.99
C ALA A 155 34.23 2.44 -6.47
N LYS A 156 35.17 1.72 -7.10
CA LYS A 156 35.02 1.16 -8.44
C LYS A 156 34.26 -0.15 -8.39
#